data_AF-A0AAP7L4M2-F1
#
_entry.id   AF-A0AAP7L4M2-F1
#
_cell.length_a   1.000
_cell.length_b   1.000
_cell.length_c   1.000
_cell.angle_alpha   90.00
_cell.angle_beta   90.00
_cell.angle_gamma   90.00
#
_symmetry.space_group_name_H-M   'P 1'
#
loop_
_entity.id
_entity.type
_entity.pdbx_description
1 polymer ?
#
loop_
_entity_poly.entity_id
_entity_poly.type
_entity_poly.pdbx_seq_one_letter_code
_entity_poly.pdbx_strand_id
1 'polypeptide(L)'
;MTDDLDELKKENERLIAELSENKKIVANANNTSYVEELLKEGVLLPRQRDFAIELLNIASNYDNGEFVAFSEGECLTNKIKDFLAKQQPVNLAMQTESMDLSLYKKPTVWRREGESFTPQQLDERIKNYMRTYKVNYRTAFVEIISGE
;
A
#
# COMPACT_ATOMS: atom_id res chain seq x y z
N MET A 1 -44.83 -17.70 -45.55
CA MET A 1 -43.36 -17.56 -45.56
C MET A 1 -42.96 -16.18 -45.03
N THR A 2 -43.51 -15.77 -43.89
CA THR A 2 -43.19 -14.50 -43.22
C THR A 2 -42.84 -14.76 -41.75
N ASP A 3 -43.48 -15.76 -41.14
CA ASP A 3 -43.20 -16.20 -39.77
C ASP A 3 -41.75 -16.65 -39.57
N ASP A 4 -41.18 -17.42 -40.51
CA ASP A 4 -39.79 -17.89 -40.41
C ASP A 4 -38.77 -16.73 -40.43
N LEU A 5 -39.08 -15.62 -41.10
CA LEU A 5 -38.18 -14.47 -41.20
C LEU A 5 -38.21 -13.63 -39.90
N ASP A 6 -39.38 -13.50 -39.29
CA ASP A 6 -39.53 -12.77 -38.03
C ASP A 6 -39.04 -13.59 -36.83
N GLU A 7 -39.17 -14.91 -36.85
CA GLU A 7 -38.51 -15.80 -35.89
C GLU A 7 -36.99 -15.74 -36.02
N LEU A 8 -36.43 -15.79 -37.24
CA LEU A 8 -34.99 -15.65 -37.45
C LEU A 8 -34.46 -14.29 -36.97
N LYS A 9 -35.20 -13.19 -37.18
CA LYS A 9 -34.78 -11.85 -36.70
C LYS A 9 -34.76 -11.78 -35.18
N LYS A 10 -35.79 -12.30 -34.51
CA LYS A 10 -35.83 -12.37 -33.04
C LYS A 10 -34.69 -13.21 -32.48
N GLU A 11 -34.41 -14.35 -33.09
CA GLU A 11 -33.31 -15.20 -32.66
C GLU A 11 -31.94 -14.54 -32.90
N ASN A 12 -31.78 -13.82 -34.02
CA ASN A 12 -30.57 -13.07 -34.31
C ASN A 12 -30.38 -11.90 -33.31
N GLU A 13 -31.44 -11.15 -32.99
CA GLU A 13 -31.40 -10.11 -31.95
C GLU A 13 -31.02 -10.68 -30.57
N ARG A 14 -31.56 -11.85 -30.22
CA ARG A 14 -31.24 -12.55 -28.97
C ARG A 14 -29.78 -13.01 -28.93
N LEU A 15 -29.28 -13.61 -30.01
CA LEU A 15 -27.89 -14.04 -30.11
C LEU A 15 -26.92 -12.86 -30.09
N ILE A 16 -27.27 -11.74 -30.72
CA ILE A 16 -26.48 -10.49 -30.67
C ILE A 16 -26.41 -9.96 -29.23
N ALA A 17 -27.53 -9.98 -28.49
CA ALA A 17 -27.57 -9.58 -27.09
C ALA A 17 -26.69 -10.50 -26.21
N GLU A 18 -26.79 -11.81 -26.40
CA GLU A 18 -26.01 -12.80 -25.63
C GLU A 18 -24.49 -12.72 -25.94
N LEU A 19 -24.13 -12.43 -27.19
CA LEU A 19 -22.73 -12.18 -27.56
C LEU A 19 -22.19 -10.87 -26.97
N SER A 20 -23.01 -9.83 -26.93
CA SER A 20 -22.70 -8.57 -26.25
C SER A 20 -22.45 -8.81 -24.76
N GLU A 21 -23.33 -9.56 -24.10
CA GLU A 21 -23.23 -9.86 -22.67
C GLU A 21 -21.99 -10.72 -22.36
N ASN A 22 -21.73 -11.76 -23.15
CA ASN A 22 -20.51 -12.56 -23.01
C ASN A 22 -19.23 -11.73 -23.18
N LYS A 23 -19.20 -10.80 -24.15
CA LYS A 23 -18.04 -9.90 -24.32
C LYS A 23 -17.80 -9.03 -23.08
N LYS A 24 -18.85 -8.54 -22.42
CA LYS A 24 -18.72 -7.80 -21.16
C LYS A 24 -18.18 -8.67 -20.03
N ILE A 25 -18.69 -9.88 -19.89
CA ILE A 25 -18.25 -10.82 -18.85
C ILE A 25 -16.76 -11.10 -19.02
N VAL A 26 -16.31 -11.37 -20.25
CA VAL A 26 -14.90 -11.58 -20.57
C VAL A 26 -14.06 -10.33 -20.31
N ALA A 27 -14.53 -9.14 -20.74
CA ALA A 27 -13.82 -7.88 -20.48
C ALA A 27 -13.67 -7.59 -18.98
N ASN A 28 -14.74 -7.76 -18.21
CA ASN A 28 -14.73 -7.57 -16.75
C ASN A 28 -13.82 -8.60 -16.06
N ALA A 29 -13.80 -9.85 -16.53
CA ALA A 29 -12.89 -10.88 -16.02
C ALA A 29 -11.42 -10.52 -16.32
N ASN A 30 -11.12 -10.01 -17.51
CA ASN A 30 -9.77 -9.54 -17.86
C ASN A 30 -9.35 -8.34 -17.01
N ASN A 31 -10.25 -7.38 -16.79
CA ASN A 31 -10.01 -6.21 -15.94
C ASN A 31 -9.70 -6.60 -14.50
N THR A 32 -10.44 -7.57 -13.94
CA THR A 32 -10.18 -8.08 -12.58
C THR A 32 -8.84 -8.80 -12.51
N SER A 33 -8.49 -9.65 -13.49
CA SER A 33 -7.19 -10.30 -13.56
C SER A 33 -6.03 -9.29 -13.62
N TYR A 34 -6.17 -8.24 -14.43
CA TYR A 34 -5.18 -7.18 -14.54
C TYR A 34 -4.97 -6.43 -13.21
N VAL A 35 -6.04 -6.12 -12.48
CA VAL A 35 -5.92 -5.48 -11.15
C VAL A 35 -5.23 -6.41 -10.15
N GLU A 36 -5.52 -7.72 -10.18
CA GLU A 36 -4.83 -8.71 -9.33
C GLU A 36 -3.34 -8.82 -9.65
N GLU A 37 -2.94 -8.69 -10.92
CA GLU A 37 -1.54 -8.62 -11.33
C GLU A 37 -0.85 -7.37 -10.76
N LEU A 38 -1.49 -6.21 -10.89
CA LEU A 38 -0.97 -4.95 -10.32
C LEU A 38 -0.85 -4.98 -8.79
N LEU A 39 -1.73 -5.72 -8.10
CA LEU A 39 -1.62 -5.96 -6.65
C LEU A 39 -0.42 -6.85 -6.32
N LYS A 40 -0.17 -7.90 -7.13
CA LYS A 40 1.01 -8.78 -6.95
C LYS A 40 2.32 -8.06 -7.20
N GLU A 41 2.36 -7.17 -8.18
CA GLU A 41 3.52 -6.33 -8.50
C GLU A 41 3.76 -5.22 -7.47
N GLY A 42 2.80 -4.96 -6.57
CA GLY A 42 2.87 -3.91 -5.56
C GLY A 42 2.69 -2.50 -6.14
N VAL A 43 2.25 -2.38 -7.39
CA VAL A 43 1.92 -1.09 -8.04
C VAL A 43 0.64 -0.51 -7.45
N LEU A 44 -0.34 -1.38 -7.17
CA LEU A 44 -1.57 -1.02 -6.47
C LEU A 44 -1.55 -1.49 -5.03
N LEU A 45 -2.14 -0.68 -4.15
CA LEU A 45 -2.40 -1.07 -2.77
C LEU A 45 -3.71 -1.88 -2.71
N PRO A 46 -3.84 -2.85 -1.78
CA PRO A 46 -5.09 -3.63 -1.62
C PRO A 46 -6.34 -2.77 -1.44
N ARG A 47 -6.21 -1.58 -0.83
CA ARG A 47 -7.31 -0.62 -0.64
C ARG A 47 -7.81 0.02 -1.94
N GLN A 48 -7.05 -0.06 -3.02
CA GLN A 48 -7.36 0.53 -4.33
C GLN A 48 -8.00 -0.48 -5.29
N ARG A 49 -8.05 -1.77 -4.93
CA ARG A 49 -8.55 -2.87 -5.77
C ARG A 49 -9.93 -2.59 -6.34
N ASP A 50 -10.91 -2.36 -5.47
CA ASP A 50 -12.31 -2.23 -5.89
C ASP A 50 -12.52 -0.99 -6.76
N PHE A 51 -11.82 0.11 -6.46
CA PHE A 51 -11.86 1.35 -7.25
C PHE A 51 -11.21 1.19 -8.63
N ALA A 52 -10.10 0.45 -8.73
CA ALA A 52 -9.44 0.18 -10.00
C ALA A 52 -10.31 -0.68 -10.92
N ILE A 53 -10.95 -1.72 -10.36
CA ILE A 53 -11.89 -2.59 -11.09
C ILE A 53 -13.08 -1.78 -11.60
N GLU A 54 -13.68 -0.95 -10.74
CA GLU A 54 -14.82 -0.10 -11.10
C GLU A 54 -14.47 0.84 -12.26
N LEU A 55 -13.32 1.51 -12.18
CA LEU A 55 -12.87 2.44 -13.23
C LEU A 55 -12.60 1.73 -14.57
N LEU A 56 -11.96 0.56 -14.53
CA LEU A 56 -11.69 -0.23 -15.74
C LEU A 56 -12.98 -0.74 -16.38
N ASN A 57 -13.96 -1.17 -15.58
CA ASN A 57 -15.25 -1.60 -16.10
C ASN A 57 -16.03 -0.43 -16.72
N ILE A 58 -15.97 0.77 -16.12
CA ILE A 58 -16.54 1.98 -16.71
C ILE A 58 -15.87 2.30 -18.05
N ALA A 59 -14.54 2.21 -18.13
CA ALA A 59 -13.79 2.45 -19.37
C ALA A 59 -14.13 1.42 -20.45
N SER A 60 -14.17 0.12 -20.10
CA SER A 60 -14.56 -0.94 -21.03
C SER A 60 -15.99 -0.78 -21.53
N ASN A 61 -16.93 -0.34 -20.69
CA ASN A 61 -18.31 -0.06 -21.11
C ASN A 61 -18.38 1.13 -22.06
N TYR A 62 -17.59 2.18 -21.82
CA TYR A 62 -17.48 3.32 -22.74
C TYR A 62 -16.90 2.92 -24.11
N ASP A 63 -15.81 2.13 -24.13
CA ASP A 63 -15.17 1.67 -25.37
C ASP A 63 -16.07 0.73 -26.18
N ASN A 64 -16.95 -0.03 -25.52
CA ASN A 64 -17.97 -0.86 -26.16
C ASN A 64 -19.16 -0.04 -26.71
N GLY A 65 -19.11 1.29 -26.61
CA GLY A 65 -20.16 2.19 -27.10
C GLY A 65 -21.41 2.19 -26.23
N GLU A 66 -21.32 1.68 -24.99
CA GLU A 66 -22.46 1.65 -24.08
C GLU A 66 -22.64 2.97 -23.35
N PHE A 67 -23.89 3.33 -23.12
CA PHE A 67 -24.20 4.52 -22.35
C PHE A 67 -23.83 4.28 -20.88
N VAL A 68 -22.75 4.89 -20.43
CA VAL A 68 -22.38 4.90 -19.01
C VAL A 68 -23.29 5.89 -18.28
N ALA A 69 -24.38 5.38 -17.72
CA ALA A 69 -25.26 6.16 -16.87
C ALA A 69 -24.62 6.34 -15.50
N PHE A 70 -24.18 7.57 -15.20
CA PHE A 70 -23.81 7.95 -13.85
C PHE A 70 -25.05 8.41 -13.08
N SER A 71 -25.12 8.07 -11.80
CA SER A 71 -26.12 8.57 -10.86
C SER A 71 -26.08 10.10 -10.80
N GLU A 72 -27.19 10.74 -10.39
CA GLU A 72 -27.23 12.19 -10.20
C GLU A 72 -26.12 12.65 -9.21
N GLY A 73 -25.16 13.43 -9.71
CA GLY A 73 -24.00 13.91 -8.93
C GLY A 73 -22.74 13.03 -9.01
N GLU A 74 -22.82 11.84 -9.60
CA GLU A 74 -21.63 11.03 -9.93
C GLU A 74 -21.06 11.46 -11.28
N CYS A 75 -19.75 11.68 -11.34
CA CYS A 75 -19.06 11.90 -12.59
C CYS A 75 -17.76 11.11 -12.62
N LEU A 76 -17.38 10.65 -13.81
CA LEU A 76 -16.13 9.93 -14.03
C LEU A 76 -14.93 10.71 -13.46
N THR A 77 -14.95 12.04 -13.61
CA THR A 77 -13.91 12.93 -13.09
C THR A 77 -13.78 12.84 -11.57
N ASN A 78 -14.87 12.73 -10.82
CA ASN A 78 -14.82 12.60 -9.36
C ASN A 78 -14.31 11.22 -8.95
N LYS A 79 -14.74 10.14 -9.61
CA LYS A 79 -14.22 8.78 -9.34
C LYS A 79 -12.71 8.69 -9.61
N ILE A 80 -12.22 9.32 -10.68
CA ILE A 80 -10.78 9.39 -10.98
C ILE A 80 -10.04 10.22 -9.92
N LYS A 81 -10.58 11.39 -9.53
CA LYS A 81 -9.99 12.21 -8.46
C LYS A 81 -9.88 11.44 -7.14
N ASP A 82 -10.92 10.69 -6.77
CA ASP A 82 -10.92 9.86 -5.56
C ASP A 82 -9.92 8.71 -5.63
N PHE A 83 -9.74 8.10 -6.80
CA PHE A 83 -8.73 7.08 -7.03
C PHE A 83 -7.31 7.65 -6.87
N LEU A 84 -7.02 8.79 -7.51
CA LEU A 84 -5.73 9.47 -7.41
C LEU A 84 -5.46 9.96 -5.98
N ALA A 85 -6.45 10.46 -5.26
CA ALA A 85 -6.32 10.86 -3.86
C ALA A 85 -5.96 9.68 -2.94
N LYS A 86 -6.38 8.46 -3.30
CA LYS A 86 -6.04 7.22 -2.58
C LYS A 86 -4.66 6.66 -2.96
N GLN A 87 -4.00 7.19 -4.00
CA GLN A 87 -2.59 6.95 -4.27
C GLN A 87 -1.74 7.78 -3.31
N GLN A 88 -1.80 7.45 -2.02
CA GLN A 88 -0.83 8.02 -1.10
C GLN A 88 0.55 7.45 -1.43
N PRO A 89 1.57 8.29 -1.66
CA PRO A 89 2.93 7.81 -1.81
C PRO A 89 3.30 7.07 -0.52
N VAL A 90 3.76 5.83 -0.65
CA VAL A 90 4.46 5.17 0.44
C VAL A 90 5.69 6.03 0.71
N ASN A 91 5.65 6.76 1.82
CA ASN A 91 6.71 7.69 2.19
C ASN A 91 7.92 6.87 2.66
N LEU A 92 8.70 6.34 1.71
CA LEU A 92 9.95 5.63 1.97
C LEU A 92 11.01 6.56 2.59
N ALA A 93 10.74 7.88 2.60
CA ALA A 93 11.62 8.92 3.13
C ALA A 93 11.78 8.90 4.66
N MET A 94 11.05 8.04 5.41
CA MET A 94 11.34 7.81 6.84
C MET A 94 12.76 7.26 7.10
N GLN A 95 13.52 6.90 6.05
CA GLN A 95 14.92 6.49 6.19
C GLN A 95 15.96 7.53 5.72
N THR A 96 15.60 8.62 5.04
CA THR A 96 16.64 9.48 4.42
C THR A 96 16.41 10.98 4.44
N GLU A 97 15.22 11.50 4.72
CA GLU A 97 15.00 12.95 4.65
C GLU A 97 14.72 13.52 6.04
N SER A 98 15.75 14.18 6.59
CA SER A 98 15.78 14.98 7.83
C SER A 98 16.25 14.33 9.14
N MET A 99 17.18 13.37 9.12
CA MET A 99 18.13 13.28 10.24
C MET A 99 19.37 14.09 9.90
N ASP A 100 19.54 15.21 10.60
CA ASP A 100 20.79 15.94 10.66
C ASP A 100 21.90 14.99 11.14
N LEU A 101 22.65 14.42 10.19
CA LEU A 101 23.76 13.48 10.44
C LEU A 101 24.85 14.09 11.33
N SER A 102 24.85 15.41 11.53
CA SER A 102 25.79 16.08 12.42
C SER A 102 25.49 15.81 13.91
N LEU A 103 24.24 15.48 14.28
CA LEU A 103 23.83 15.25 15.68
C LEU A 103 24.24 13.86 16.23
N TYR A 104 24.61 12.92 15.35
CA TYR A 104 24.98 11.55 15.72
C TYR A 104 26.46 11.21 15.53
N LYS A 105 27.32 12.18 15.23
CA LYS A 105 28.78 12.02 15.43
C LYS A 105 29.16 12.10 16.91
N LYS A 106 28.50 11.32 17.76
CA LYS A 106 29.14 10.91 19.00
C LYS A 106 30.13 9.82 18.59
N PRO A 107 31.44 9.99 18.86
CA PRO A 107 32.38 8.92 18.60
C PRO A 107 31.85 7.68 19.33
N THR A 108 31.68 6.58 18.59
CA THR A 108 31.45 5.28 19.19
C THR A 108 32.65 5.04 20.10
N VAL A 109 32.44 5.15 21.42
CA VAL A 109 33.52 4.93 22.38
C VAL A 109 33.76 3.43 22.41
N TRP A 110 34.72 3.04 21.57
CA TRP A 110 35.58 1.87 21.72
C TRP A 110 35.77 1.52 23.19
N ARG A 111 35.29 0.35 23.67
CA ARG A 111 35.79 -0.22 24.93
C ARG A 111 37.31 -0.21 24.84
N ARG A 112 37.97 0.54 25.71
CA ARG A 112 39.43 0.54 25.76
C ARG A 112 39.87 -0.81 26.32
N GLU A 113 40.80 -1.47 25.64
CA GLU A 113 41.43 -2.69 26.16
C GLU A 113 42.10 -2.35 27.50
N GLY A 114 41.49 -2.80 28.61
CA GLY A 114 41.93 -2.45 29.97
C GLY A 114 40.80 -2.26 31.00
N GLU A 115 39.53 -2.24 30.60
CA GLU A 115 38.42 -2.16 31.57
C GLU A 115 38.34 -3.40 32.48
N SER A 116 38.34 -3.17 33.80
CA SER A 116 38.46 -4.15 34.89
C SER A 116 37.35 -5.20 34.92
N PHE A 117 36.18 -4.89 34.36
CA PHE A 117 34.97 -5.71 34.52
C PHE A 117 34.67 -6.55 33.27
N THR A 118 34.11 -7.74 33.46
CA THR A 118 33.48 -8.45 32.34
C THR A 118 32.18 -7.74 31.94
N PRO A 119 31.73 -7.81 30.68
CA PRO A 119 30.51 -7.13 30.22
C PRO A 119 29.27 -7.44 31.08
N GLN A 120 29.19 -8.64 31.63
CA GLN A 120 28.09 -9.09 32.50
C GLN A 120 28.12 -8.40 33.88
N GLN A 121 29.29 -8.26 34.48
CA GLN A 121 29.46 -7.61 35.79
C GLN A 121 29.16 -6.11 35.73
N LEU A 122 29.55 -5.45 34.64
CA LEU A 122 29.26 -4.03 34.43
C LEU A 122 27.75 -3.79 34.29
N ASP A 123 27.07 -4.61 33.49
CA ASP A 123 25.62 -4.49 33.27
C ASP A 123 24.82 -4.74 34.55
N GLU A 124 25.22 -5.72 35.37
CA GLU A 124 24.58 -5.99 36.66
C GLU A 124 24.75 -4.81 37.64
N ARG A 125 25.94 -4.20 37.66
CA ARG A 125 26.22 -3.03 38.50
C ARG A 125 25.43 -1.80 38.06
N ILE A 126 25.30 -1.59 36.74
CA ILE A 126 24.47 -0.51 36.16
C ILE A 126 23.00 -0.71 36.54
N LYS A 127 22.48 -1.93 36.39
CA LYS A 127 21.10 -2.25 36.79
C LYS A 127 20.86 -2.02 38.27
N ASN A 128 21.80 -2.40 39.13
CA ASN A 128 21.71 -2.16 40.57
C ASN A 128 21.75 -0.66 40.89
N TYR A 129 22.63 0.10 40.26
CA TYR A 129 22.71 1.55 40.45
C TYR A 129 21.45 2.27 39.97
N MET A 130 20.90 1.87 38.81
CA MET A 130 19.62 2.39 38.30
C MET A 130 18.47 2.11 39.27
N ARG A 131 18.41 0.90 39.86
CA ARG A 131 17.37 0.53 40.83
C ARG A 131 17.48 1.35 42.12
N THR A 132 18.69 1.55 42.62
CA THR A 132 18.93 2.29 43.88
C THR A 132 18.66 3.78 43.73
N TYR A 133 19.13 4.40 42.64
CA TYR A 133 19.11 5.85 42.46
C TYR A 133 18.00 6.34 41.51
N LYS A 134 17.20 5.43 40.93
CA LYS A 134 16.13 5.72 39.95
C LYS A 134 16.60 6.60 38.78
N VAL A 135 17.84 6.40 38.33
CA VAL A 135 18.44 7.12 37.20
C VAL A 135 18.34 6.32 35.91
N ASN A 136 18.51 7.00 34.78
CA ASN A 136 18.55 6.36 33.47
C ASN A 136 19.88 5.58 33.27
N TYR A 137 19.89 4.64 32.32
CA TYR A 137 21.04 3.76 32.05
C TYR A 137 22.30 4.55 31.71
N ARG A 138 22.16 5.65 30.97
CA ARG A 138 23.29 6.47 30.52
C ARG A 138 23.97 7.19 31.68
N THR A 139 23.19 7.73 32.61
CA THR A 139 23.70 8.38 33.82
C THR A 139 24.37 7.35 34.74
N ALA A 140 23.75 6.18 34.92
CA ALA A 140 24.34 5.10 35.71
C ALA A 140 25.66 4.55 35.10
N PHE A 141 25.71 4.40 33.79
CA PHE A 141 26.91 3.95 33.05
C PHE A 141 28.06 4.95 33.21
N VAL A 142 27.78 6.25 33.02
CA VAL A 142 28.79 7.31 33.19
C VAL A 142 29.30 7.33 34.63
N GLU A 143 28.44 7.21 35.63
CA GLU A 143 28.86 7.26 37.03
C GLU A 143 29.70 6.04 37.43
N ILE A 144 29.36 4.85 36.94
CA ILE A 144 30.11 3.62 37.23
C ILE A 144 31.48 3.62 36.54
N ILE A 145 31.59 4.20 35.34
CA ILE A 145 32.84 4.27 34.60
C ILE A 145 33.68 5.50 34.96
N SER A 146 33.06 6.60 35.40
CA SER A 146 33.77 7.81 35.86
C SER A 146 34.14 7.74 37.34
N GLY A 147 33.58 6.77 38.08
CA GLY A 147 33.91 6.47 39.47
C GLY A 147 35.01 5.42 39.66
N GLU A 148 35.58 4.89 38.56
CA GLU A 148 36.89 4.22 38.53
C GLU A 148 37.99 5.25 38.22
#